data_AF-V5T993-F1
#
_entry.id   AF-V5T993-F1
#
_cell.length_a   1.000
_cell.length_b   1.000
_cell.length_c   1.000
_cell.angle_alpha   90.00
_cell.angle_beta   90.00
_cell.angle_gamma   90.00
#
_symmetry.space_group_name_H-M   'P 1'
#
loop_
_entity.id
_entity.type
_entity.pdbx_description
1 polymer ?
#
loop_
_entity_poly.entity_id
_entity_poly.type
_entity_poly.pdbx_seq_one_letter_code
_entity_poly.pdbx_strand_id
1 'polypeptide(L)'
;MEMLELANKLAAMKSIDIHLKNIDKIGDCHNLFQDQKVALKHIAHTRNLNCLVGYNGNYKFSMIKAINDLYKEQNIKVFVAAKSVKVAHSIESNTNVKTTTIDNLVNLYNSGLLTHLPQEKSVLVVVESDILGKRDMNHILKISIERKLKLVLFGKYKELVKKIYQGG
;
A
#
# COMPACT_ATOMS: atom_id res chain seq x y z
N MET A 1 8.39 17.98 -11.19
CA MET A 1 8.56 16.53 -11.38
C MET A 1 7.24 15.97 -11.83
N GLU A 2 7.23 15.39 -13.02
CA GLU A 2 6.06 14.74 -13.58
C GLU A 2 5.75 13.46 -12.79
N MET A 3 4.48 13.04 -12.74
CA MET A 3 4.08 11.84 -11.99
C MET A 3 4.85 10.59 -12.43
N LEU A 4 5.11 10.45 -13.72
CA LEU A 4 5.86 9.33 -14.28
C LEU A 4 7.30 9.27 -13.74
N GLU A 5 7.97 10.42 -13.63
CA GLU A 5 9.31 10.51 -13.05
C GLU A 5 9.31 10.11 -11.57
N LEU A 6 8.31 10.55 -10.80
CA LEU A 6 8.15 10.16 -9.40
C LEU A 6 7.94 8.65 -9.26
N ALA A 7 7.06 8.08 -10.08
CA ALA A 7 6.79 6.64 -10.07
C ALA A 7 8.04 5.83 -10.44
N ASN A 8 8.77 6.22 -11.49
CA ASN A 8 10.01 5.57 -11.90
C ASN A 8 11.09 5.66 -10.82
N LYS A 9 11.24 6.84 -10.20
CA LYS A 9 12.17 7.05 -9.09
C LYS A 9 11.85 6.12 -7.93
N LEU A 10 10.59 6.07 -7.48
CA LEU A 10 10.18 5.18 -6.39
C LEU A 10 10.33 3.70 -6.77
N ALA A 11 10.00 3.33 -8.01
CA ALA A 11 10.17 1.97 -8.52
C ALA A 11 11.63 1.52 -8.57
N ALA A 12 12.59 2.43 -8.70
CA ALA A 12 14.02 2.14 -8.67
C ALA A 12 14.62 2.07 -7.25
N MET A 13 13.96 2.69 -6.26
CA MET A 13 14.43 2.72 -4.88
C MET A 13 14.23 1.38 -4.16
N LYS A 14 15.19 1.02 -3.30
CA LYS A 14 15.05 -0.05 -2.31
C LYS A 14 15.43 0.53 -0.95
N SER A 15 14.43 0.77 -0.11
CA SER A 15 14.64 1.40 1.21
C SER A 15 14.53 0.42 2.37
N ILE A 16 13.96 -0.76 2.12
CA ILE A 16 13.65 -1.78 3.11
C ILE A 16 14.13 -3.12 2.56
N ASP A 17 14.88 -3.84 3.38
CA ASP A 17 15.29 -5.21 3.13
C ASP A 17 14.55 -6.14 4.08
N ILE A 18 14.08 -7.27 3.54
CA ILE A 18 13.38 -8.31 4.29
C ILE A 18 14.27 -9.54 4.33
N HIS A 19 14.65 -9.97 5.54
CA HIS A 19 15.52 -11.13 5.76
C HIS A 19 14.77 -12.33 6.37
N LEU A 20 13.48 -12.45 6.07
CA LEU A 20 12.63 -13.52 6.59
C LEU A 20 12.73 -14.77 5.71
N LYS A 21 13.12 -15.88 6.34
CA LYS A 21 13.26 -17.17 5.66
C LYS A 21 11.92 -17.87 5.38
N ASN A 22 10.84 -17.48 6.07
CA ASN A 22 9.58 -18.24 6.05
C ASN A 22 8.33 -17.39 5.78
N ILE A 23 8.35 -16.64 4.68
CA ILE A 23 7.21 -15.81 4.24
C ILE A 23 5.96 -16.66 3.94
N ASP A 24 6.14 -17.90 3.48
CA ASP A 24 5.03 -18.82 3.24
C ASP A 24 4.23 -19.09 4.50
N LYS A 25 4.91 -19.28 5.64
CA LYS A 25 4.25 -19.49 6.94
C LYS A 25 3.35 -18.30 7.32
N ILE A 26 3.79 -17.07 7.05
CA ILE A 26 2.95 -15.88 7.27
C ILE A 26 1.72 -15.92 6.36
N GLY A 27 1.91 -16.31 5.09
CA GLY A 27 0.82 -16.51 4.16
C GLY A 27 -0.19 -17.58 4.62
N ASP A 28 0.31 -18.70 5.15
CA ASP A 28 -0.51 -19.77 5.72
C ASP A 28 -1.32 -19.29 6.93
N CYS A 29 -0.69 -18.55 7.86
CA CYS A 29 -1.37 -17.99 9.04
C CYS A 29 -2.56 -17.09 8.68
N HIS A 30 -2.56 -16.48 7.50
CA HIS A 30 -3.63 -15.60 7.02
C HIS A 30 -4.54 -16.25 5.96
N ASN A 31 -4.42 -17.57 5.76
CA ASN A 31 -5.16 -18.34 4.76
C ASN A 31 -5.04 -17.74 3.34
N LEU A 32 -3.83 -17.28 2.99
CA LEU A 32 -3.57 -16.75 1.66
C LEU A 32 -3.60 -17.88 0.62
N PHE A 33 -4.28 -17.64 -0.50
CA PHE A 33 -4.15 -18.52 -1.67
C PHE A 33 -2.76 -18.44 -2.28
N GLN A 34 -2.44 -19.39 -3.15
CA GLN A 34 -1.13 -19.50 -3.77
C GLN A 34 -0.68 -18.21 -4.46
N ASP A 35 -1.56 -17.58 -5.24
CA ASP A 35 -1.24 -16.33 -5.93
C ASP A 35 -1.00 -15.17 -4.94
N GLN A 36 -1.69 -15.17 -3.80
CA GLN A 36 -1.50 -14.16 -2.75
C GLN A 36 -0.17 -14.39 -2.01
N LYS A 37 0.24 -15.64 -1.78
CA LYS A 37 1.57 -15.96 -1.23
C LYS A 37 2.67 -15.53 -2.17
N VAL A 38 2.51 -15.77 -3.48
CA VAL A 38 3.43 -15.30 -4.52
C VAL A 38 3.51 -13.76 -4.49
N ALA A 39 2.38 -13.06 -4.41
CA ALA A 39 2.34 -11.61 -4.29
C ALA A 39 3.01 -11.11 -3.00
N LEU A 40 2.83 -11.80 -1.87
CA LEU A 40 3.44 -11.45 -0.59
C LEU A 40 4.96 -11.58 -0.66
N LYS A 41 5.46 -12.68 -1.24
CA LYS A 41 6.88 -12.88 -1.52
C LYS A 41 7.43 -11.83 -2.48
N HIS A 42 6.67 -11.48 -3.51
CA HIS A 42 7.06 -10.43 -4.44
C HIS A 42 7.22 -9.11 -3.70
N ILE A 43 6.21 -8.68 -2.94
CA ILE A 43 6.27 -7.48 -2.10
C ILE A 43 7.50 -7.52 -1.18
N ALA A 44 7.79 -8.63 -0.52
CA ALA A 44 8.92 -8.71 0.40
C ALA A 44 10.29 -8.44 -0.25
N HIS A 45 10.49 -8.87 -1.49
CA HIS A 45 11.82 -8.88 -2.12
C HIS A 45 12.03 -7.79 -3.18
N THR A 46 10.95 -7.16 -3.66
CA THR A 46 11.03 -6.13 -4.68
C THR A 46 11.31 -4.74 -4.12
N ARG A 47 11.40 -3.77 -5.03
CA ARG A 47 11.64 -2.36 -4.77
C ARG A 47 10.43 -1.66 -4.14
N ASN A 48 10.53 -0.35 -3.97
CA ASN A 48 9.61 0.42 -3.15
C ASN A 48 8.22 0.64 -3.76
N LEU A 49 7.98 0.37 -5.04
CA LEU A 49 6.66 0.51 -5.65
C LEU A 49 6.10 -0.87 -6.05
N ASN A 50 4.95 -1.22 -5.49
CA ASN A 50 4.23 -2.46 -5.79
C ASN A 50 2.77 -2.16 -6.07
N CYS A 51 2.17 -2.87 -7.03
CA CYS A 51 0.75 -2.76 -7.36
C CYS A 51 0.12 -4.15 -7.34
N LEU A 52 -0.97 -4.28 -6.59
CA LEU A 52 -1.80 -5.48 -6.51
C LEU A 52 -3.18 -5.15 -7.06
N VAL A 53 -3.61 -5.94 -8.05
CA VAL A 53 -4.89 -5.76 -8.73
C VAL A 53 -5.73 -7.03 -8.57
N GLY A 54 -7.04 -6.87 -8.43
CA GLY A 54 -7.98 -8.01 -8.45
C GLY A 54 -8.33 -8.61 -7.09
N TYR A 55 -7.89 -7.99 -5.99
CA TYR A 55 -8.23 -8.40 -4.63
C TYR A 55 -9.61 -7.87 -4.24
N ASN A 56 -10.66 -8.57 -4.67
CA ASN A 56 -12.05 -8.24 -4.32
C ASN A 56 -12.48 -8.90 -3.00
N GLY A 57 -13.52 -8.36 -2.36
CA GLY A 57 -14.11 -8.93 -1.15
C GLY A 57 -13.16 -9.01 0.04
N ASN A 58 -13.19 -10.13 0.76
CA ASN A 58 -12.43 -10.32 2.01
C ASN A 58 -10.94 -10.59 1.80
N TYR A 59 -10.52 -10.93 0.57
CA TYR A 59 -9.14 -11.30 0.27
C TYR A 59 -8.13 -10.17 0.49
N LYS A 60 -8.57 -8.91 0.35
CA LYS A 60 -7.73 -7.75 0.69
C LYS A 60 -7.41 -7.70 2.19
N PHE A 61 -8.31 -8.14 3.06
CA PHE A 61 -8.09 -8.08 4.51
C PHE A 61 -7.02 -9.07 4.93
N SER A 62 -7.08 -10.31 4.46
CA SER A 62 -6.02 -11.31 4.70
C SER A 62 -4.66 -10.83 4.18
N MET A 63 -4.64 -10.22 2.99
CA MET A 63 -3.40 -9.68 2.43
C MET A 63 -2.83 -8.50 3.24
N ILE A 64 -3.68 -7.58 3.71
CA ILE A 64 -3.26 -6.46 4.58
C ILE A 64 -2.70 -6.98 5.90
N LYS A 65 -3.35 -7.97 6.53
CA LYS A 65 -2.84 -8.62 7.75
C LYS A 65 -1.48 -9.29 7.52
N ALA A 66 -1.34 -10.05 6.44
CA ALA A 66 -0.10 -10.72 6.10
C ALA A 66 1.05 -9.74 5.81
N ILE A 67 0.78 -8.63 5.10
CA ILE A 67 1.76 -7.56 4.92
C ILE A 67 2.12 -6.95 6.28
N ASN A 68 1.13 -6.62 7.10
CA ASN A 68 1.38 -6.05 8.43
C ASN A 68 2.31 -6.95 9.27
N ASP A 69 2.01 -8.24 9.34
CA ASP A 69 2.80 -9.18 10.14
C ASP A 69 4.20 -9.42 9.56
N LEU A 70 4.32 -9.54 8.22
CA LEU A 70 5.59 -9.66 7.52
C LEU A 70 6.59 -8.55 7.89
N TYR A 71 6.13 -7.29 7.87
CA TYR A 71 7.01 -6.15 8.18
C TYR A 71 7.18 -5.96 9.69
N LYS A 72 6.14 -6.27 10.49
CA LYS A 72 6.20 -6.21 11.95
C LYS A 72 7.22 -7.19 12.53
N GLU A 73 7.40 -8.38 11.94
CA GLU A 73 8.45 -9.33 12.35
C GLU A 73 9.87 -8.76 12.27
N GLN A 74 10.09 -7.67 11.51
CA GLN A 74 11.36 -6.95 11.42
C GLN A 74 11.31 -5.55 12.02
N ASN A 75 10.34 -5.28 12.90
CA ASN A 75 10.13 -3.98 13.55
C ASN A 75 9.85 -2.83 12.56
N ILE A 76 9.34 -3.15 11.37
CA ILE A 76 8.98 -2.17 10.35
C ILE A 76 7.48 -1.90 10.44
N LYS A 77 7.11 -0.63 10.65
CA LYS A 77 5.70 -0.23 10.73
C LYS A 77 5.01 -0.30 9.37
N VAL A 78 3.75 -0.71 9.38
CA VAL A 78 2.85 -0.65 8.23
C VAL A 78 1.77 0.38 8.52
N PHE A 79 1.63 1.34 7.62
CA PHE A 79 0.56 2.34 7.63
C PHE A 79 -0.41 2.01 6.50
N VAL A 80 -1.70 2.19 6.74
CA VAL A 80 -2.73 1.96 5.72
C VAL A 80 -3.52 3.24 5.50
N ALA A 81 -3.73 3.58 4.22
CA ALA A 81 -4.59 4.69 3.80
C ALA A 81 -5.64 4.18 2.81
N ALA A 82 -6.90 4.55 3.02
CA ALA A 82 -8.01 4.17 2.15
C ALA A 82 -8.68 5.38 1.52
N LYS A 83 -9.35 5.20 0.38
CA LYS A 83 -9.99 6.34 -0.34
C LYS A 83 -11.10 7.04 0.45
N SER A 84 -11.80 6.34 1.34
CA SER A 84 -12.92 6.89 2.10
C SER A 84 -12.93 6.39 3.55
N VAL A 85 -13.61 7.13 4.44
CA VAL A 85 -13.82 6.76 5.84
C VAL A 85 -14.49 5.39 5.96
N LYS A 86 -15.49 5.11 5.13
CA LYS A 86 -16.20 3.82 5.10
C LYS A 86 -15.24 2.65 4.84
N VAL A 87 -14.32 2.81 3.90
CA VAL A 87 -13.34 1.77 3.55
C VAL A 87 -12.27 1.66 4.61
N ALA A 88 -11.80 2.77 5.17
CA ALA A 88 -10.87 2.78 6.29
C ALA A 88 -11.44 2.02 7.50
N HIS A 89 -12.67 2.35 7.91
CA HIS A 89 -13.35 1.66 9.00
C HIS A 89 -13.57 0.17 8.71
N SER A 90 -13.96 -0.17 7.48
CA SER A 90 -14.09 -1.57 7.07
C SER A 90 -12.77 -2.35 7.17
N ILE A 91 -11.64 -1.75 6.78
CA ILE A 91 -10.33 -2.38 6.92
C ILE A 91 -9.99 -2.53 8.41
N GLU A 92 -10.10 -1.46 9.20
CA GLU A 92 -9.82 -1.49 10.64
C GLU A 92 -10.62 -2.60 11.34
N SER A 93 -11.94 -2.64 11.17
CA SER A 93 -12.82 -3.61 11.82
C SER A 93 -12.55 -5.07 11.42
N ASN A 94 -11.98 -5.32 10.24
CA ASN A 94 -11.67 -6.68 9.78
C ASN A 94 -10.20 -7.08 10.02
N THR A 95 -9.30 -6.10 10.20
CA THR A 95 -7.85 -6.34 10.25
C THR A 95 -7.20 -5.97 11.57
N ASN A 96 -7.84 -5.15 12.40
CA ASN A 96 -7.25 -4.47 13.55
C ASN A 96 -6.01 -3.62 13.18
N VAL A 97 -5.84 -3.28 11.90
CA VAL A 97 -4.77 -2.40 11.41
C VAL A 97 -5.33 -1.00 11.26
N LYS A 98 -4.80 -0.05 12.03
CA LYS A 98 -5.20 1.36 11.97
C LYS A 98 -5.08 1.89 10.55
N THR A 99 -6.16 2.46 10.03
CA THR A 99 -6.30 2.90 8.65
C THR A 99 -6.80 4.34 8.62
N THR A 100 -6.03 5.23 8.02
CA THR A 100 -6.45 6.62 7.80
C THR A 100 -7.10 6.78 6.41
N THR A 101 -7.62 7.97 6.11
CA THR A 101 -8.03 8.30 4.74
C THR A 101 -6.87 8.89 3.95
N ILE A 102 -6.87 8.66 2.65
CA ILE A 102 -5.93 9.30 1.72
C ILE A 102 -6.06 10.83 1.82
N ASP A 103 -7.28 11.34 1.87
CA ASP A 103 -7.54 12.78 1.98
C ASP A 103 -6.90 13.37 3.25
N ASN A 104 -7.01 12.68 4.39
CA ASN A 104 -6.33 13.10 5.62
C ASN A 104 -4.80 13.06 5.49
N LEU A 105 -4.26 11.99 4.90
CA LEU A 105 -2.82 11.86 4.69
C LEU A 105 -2.26 12.98 3.78
N VAL A 106 -2.97 13.31 2.70
CA VAL A 106 -2.62 14.41 1.78
C VAL A 106 -2.75 15.76 2.49
N ASN A 107 -3.78 15.97 3.30
CA ASN A 107 -3.95 17.20 4.07
C ASN A 107 -2.80 17.39 5.06
N LEU A 108 -2.42 16.36 5.83
CA LEU A 108 -1.28 16.42 6.76
C LEU A 108 0.02 16.80 6.03
N TYR A 109 0.25 16.24 4.84
CA TYR A 109 1.41 16.56 4.03
C TYR A 109 1.40 18.00 3.53
N ASN A 110 0.27 18.47 3.00
CA ASN A 110 0.12 19.84 2.51
C ASN A 110 0.22 20.88 3.63
N SER A 111 -0.20 20.52 4.85
CA SER A 111 -0.07 21.36 6.04
C SER A 111 1.33 21.30 6.68
N GLY A 112 2.28 20.54 6.11
CA GLY A 112 3.63 20.43 6.65
C GLY A 112 3.73 19.66 7.98
N LEU A 113 2.69 18.92 8.36
CA LEU A 113 2.62 18.15 9.62
C LEU A 113 3.34 16.80 9.49
N LEU A 114 4.63 16.85 9.15
CA LEU A 114 5.43 15.68 8.79
C LEU A 114 5.55 14.62 9.90
N THR A 115 5.40 15.01 11.16
CA THR A 115 5.40 14.11 12.33
C THR A 115 4.22 13.15 12.36
N HIS A 116 3.11 13.50 11.69
CA HIS A 116 1.90 12.68 11.61
C HIS A 116 1.83 11.83 10.33
N LEU A 117 2.80 11.98 9.43
CA LEU A 117 2.94 11.13 8.25
C LEU A 117 3.55 9.77 8.62
N PRO A 118 3.45 8.76 7.74
CA PRO A 118 4.16 7.50 7.89
C PRO A 118 5.64 7.73 8.25
N GLN A 119 6.11 6.90 9.18
CA GLN A 119 7.50 6.93 9.63
C GLN A 119 8.45 6.69 8.45
N GLU A 120 9.65 7.26 8.50
CA GLU A 120 10.65 6.94 7.47
C GLU A 120 11.00 5.46 7.44
N LYS A 121 11.32 4.97 6.23
CA LYS A 121 11.67 3.54 5.97
C LYS A 121 10.59 2.57 6.47
N SER A 122 9.32 2.95 6.35
CA SER A 122 8.17 2.12 6.69
C SER A 122 7.40 1.71 5.43
N VAL A 123 6.33 0.92 5.61
CA VAL A 123 5.43 0.54 4.51
C VAL A 123 4.17 1.41 4.54
N LEU A 124 3.71 1.85 3.37
CA LEU A 124 2.42 2.48 3.17
C LEU A 124 1.59 1.63 2.20
N VAL A 125 0.47 1.11 2.68
CA VAL A 125 -0.53 0.40 1.87
C VAL A 125 -1.65 1.38 1.52
N VAL A 126 -1.91 1.56 0.23
CA VAL A 126 -3.00 2.43 -0.27
C VAL A 126 -4.08 1.59 -0.91
N VAL A 127 -5.29 1.64 -0.35
CA VAL A 127 -6.42 0.79 -0.75
C VAL A 127 -7.43 1.58 -1.58
N GLU A 128 -7.92 0.93 -2.64
CA GLU A 128 -8.73 1.52 -3.72
C GLU A 128 -7.93 2.54 -4.54
N SER A 129 -6.72 2.16 -4.90
CA SER A 129 -5.80 3.03 -5.64
C SER A 129 -6.22 3.25 -7.10
N ASP A 130 -7.05 2.36 -7.65
CA ASP A 130 -7.60 2.44 -9.00
C ASP A 130 -8.48 3.67 -9.22
N ILE A 131 -9.11 4.19 -8.17
CA ILE A 131 -9.98 5.37 -8.22
C ILE A 131 -9.32 6.65 -7.71
N LEU A 132 -8.02 6.62 -7.36
CA LEU A 132 -7.27 7.83 -7.01
C LEU A 132 -7.22 8.81 -8.19
N GLY A 133 -7.40 10.09 -7.88
CA GLY A 133 -7.15 11.18 -8.82
C GLY A 133 -5.66 11.45 -9.00
N LYS A 134 -5.30 12.11 -10.10
CA LYS A 134 -3.90 12.47 -10.42
C LYS A 134 -3.23 13.26 -9.29
N ARG A 135 -3.95 14.21 -8.68
CA ARG A 135 -3.45 15.05 -7.60
C ARG A 135 -3.05 14.22 -6.38
N ASP A 136 -3.93 13.35 -5.91
CA ASP A 136 -3.69 12.55 -4.71
C ASP A 136 -2.56 11.55 -4.92
N MET A 137 -2.54 10.86 -6.08
CA MET A 137 -1.46 9.97 -6.44
C MET A 137 -0.10 10.69 -6.47
N ASN A 138 -0.05 11.92 -6.98
CA ASN A 138 1.17 12.72 -6.97
C ASN A 138 1.69 13.00 -5.55
N HIS A 139 0.80 13.33 -4.61
CA HIS A 139 1.17 13.53 -3.20
C HIS A 139 1.62 12.22 -2.54
N ILE A 140 0.91 11.12 -2.78
CA ILE A 140 1.30 9.80 -2.25
C ILE A 140 2.71 9.40 -2.72
N LEU A 141 3.04 9.61 -4.00
CA LEU A 141 4.37 9.33 -4.53
C LEU A 141 5.43 10.24 -3.88
N LYS A 142 5.16 11.54 -3.73
CA LYS A 142 6.08 12.48 -3.05
C LYS A 142 6.34 12.07 -1.60
N ILE A 143 5.27 11.83 -0.82
CA ILE A 143 5.35 11.34 0.56
C ILE A 143 6.20 10.07 0.61
N SER A 144 5.95 9.12 -0.31
CA SER A 144 6.67 7.85 -0.36
C SER A 144 8.16 8.02 -0.65
N ILE A 145 8.53 8.92 -1.56
CA ILE A 145 9.93 9.19 -1.90
C ILE A 145 10.64 9.90 -0.74
N GLU A 146 10.04 10.98 -0.23
CA GLU A 146 10.63 11.80 0.84
C GLU A 146 10.85 10.99 2.12
N ARG A 147 9.88 10.15 2.46
CA ARG A 147 9.93 9.29 3.66
C ARG A 147 10.58 7.93 3.40
N LYS A 148 11.08 7.68 2.19
CA LYS A 148 11.72 6.41 1.80
C LYS A 148 10.80 5.20 2.06
N LEU A 149 9.51 5.36 1.84
CA LEU A 149 8.52 4.33 2.08
C LEU A 149 8.57 3.26 1.00
N LYS A 150 8.17 2.05 1.38
CA LYS A 150 7.66 1.08 0.44
C LYS A 150 6.15 1.27 0.27
N LEU A 151 5.75 1.65 -0.93
CA LEU A 151 4.36 1.85 -1.34
C LEU A 151 3.79 0.58 -1.95
N VAL A 152 2.67 0.11 -1.39
CA VAL A 152 1.88 -1.00 -1.93
C VAL A 152 0.49 -0.49 -2.30
N LEU A 153 0.19 -0.45 -3.59
CA LEU A 153 -1.09 -0.01 -4.14
C LEU A 153 -2.03 -1.20 -4.30
N PHE A 154 -3.25 -1.11 -3.75
CA PHE A 154 -4.30 -2.10 -3.91
C PHE A 154 -5.43 -1.52 -4.77
N GLY A 155 -5.57 -2.03 -5.99
CA GLY A 155 -6.60 -1.63 -6.94
C GLY A 155 -7.63 -2.72 -7.23
N LYS A 156 -8.86 -2.32 -7.54
CA LYS A 156 -9.90 -3.21 -8.08
C LYS A 156 -9.78 -3.33 -9.60
N TYR A 157 -9.76 -4.56 -10.09
CA TYR A 157 -9.68 -4.85 -11.54
C TYR A 157 -10.86 -4.23 -12.32
N LYS A 158 -12.09 -4.34 -11.79
CA LYS A 158 -13.32 -3.88 -12.46
C LYS A 158 -13.29 -2.38 -12.79
N GLU A 159 -12.76 -1.58 -11.87
CA GLU A 159 -12.75 -0.12 -11.99
C GLU A 159 -11.58 0.39 -12.82
N LEU A 160 -10.45 -0.35 -12.85
CA LEU A 160 -9.39 -0.12 -13.84
C LEU A 160 -9.91 -0.34 -15.27
N VAL A 161 -10.62 -1.46 -15.50
CA VAL A 161 -11.19 -1.77 -16.81
C VAL A 161 -12.22 -0.73 -17.22
N LYS A 162 -13.10 -0.28 -16.31
CA LYS A 162 -14.07 0.78 -16.60
C LYS A 162 -13.39 2.10 -17.00
N LYS A 163 -12.29 2.50 -16.32
CA LYS A 163 -11.52 3.68 -16.70
C LYS A 163 -10.86 3.57 -18.08
N ILE A 164 -10.36 2.39 -18.44
CA ILE A 164 -9.81 2.14 -19.79
C ILE A 164 -10.90 2.33 -20.85
N TYR A 165 -12.10 1.79 -20.63
CA TYR A 165 -13.20 1.91 -21.59
C TYR A 165 -13.87 3.29 -21.62
N GLN A 166 -13.75 4.10 -20.58
CA GLN A 166 -14.38 5.41 -20.50
C GLN A 166 -13.49 6.58 -20.94
N GLY A 167 -12.25 6.31 -21.35
CA GLY A 167 -11.29 7.35 -21.76
C GLY A 167 -10.83 8.18 -20.56
N GLY A 168 -9.62 7.90 -20.07
CA GLY A 168 -8.96 8.73 -19.07
C GLY A 168 -8.55 10.09 -19.62
#